data_AF-B2B5P9-F1
#
_entry.id   AF-B2B5P9-F1
#
_cell.length_a   1.000
_cell.length_b   1.000
_cell.length_c   1.000
_cell.angle_alpha   90.00
_cell.angle_beta   90.00
_cell.angle_gamma   90.00
#
_symmetry.space_group_name_H-M   'P 1'
#
loop_
_entity.id
_entity.type
_entity.pdbx_description
1 polymer ?
#
loop_
_entity_poly.entity_id
_entity_poly.type
_entity_poly.pdbx_seq_one_letter_code
_entity_poly.pdbx_strand_id
1 'polypeptide(L)'
;MGGVGKTQIATQYAYQSLDKFDAVLWMASDNAIAIGQSFRTVAGGLGLLGTDEETKDAAGASIETLTCSDTTCLIIFDNADDLTSLKTAWPGSISASILVATRDLSVATASTAQHIQVNALGDDEGTRCFSRLLTSALHHRPIFRMLQTSAGALGGYPWR
;
A
#
# COMPACT_ATOMS: atom_id res chain seq x y z
N MET A 1 13.41 -4.11 11.31
CA MET A 1 14.32 -3.06 10.78
C MET A 1 13.60 -2.15 9.80
N GLY A 2 13.80 -0.83 9.90
CA GLY A 2 13.31 0.16 8.92
C GLY A 2 14.28 0.31 7.74
N GLY A 3 13.79 0.73 6.58
CA GLY A 3 14.65 1.09 5.44
C GLY A 3 15.25 -0.05 4.60
N VAL A 4 14.91 -1.31 4.88
CA VAL A 4 15.43 -2.48 4.13
C VAL A 4 14.78 -2.73 2.76
N GLY A 5 13.91 -1.83 2.28
CA GLY A 5 13.32 -1.95 0.94
C GLY A 5 11.93 -2.60 0.86
N LYS A 6 11.23 -2.84 1.98
CA LYS A 6 9.91 -3.52 1.99
C LYS A 6 8.86 -2.80 1.13
N THR A 7 8.76 -1.48 1.28
CA THR A 7 7.87 -0.65 0.46
C THR A 7 8.19 -0.80 -1.02
N GLN A 8 9.48 -0.77 -1.40
CA GLN A 8 9.92 -0.94 -2.79
C GLN A 8 9.58 -2.34 -3.33
N ILE A 9 9.74 -3.39 -2.52
CA ILE A 9 9.33 -4.75 -2.88
C ILE A 9 7.81 -4.82 -3.09
N ALA A 10 7.03 -4.24 -2.18
CA ALA A 10 5.57 -4.20 -2.28
C ALA A 10 5.11 -3.43 -3.53
N THR A 11 5.74 -2.29 -3.83
CA THR A 11 5.48 -1.53 -5.07
C THR A 11 5.77 -2.36 -6.31
N GLN A 12 6.91 -3.04 -6.37
CA GLN A 12 7.26 -3.88 -7.51
C GLN A 12 6.28 -5.05 -7.68
N TYR A 13 5.88 -5.68 -6.58
CA TYR A 13 4.90 -6.75 -6.59
C TYR A 13 3.53 -6.25 -7.09
N ALA A 14 3.11 -5.06 -6.67
CA ALA A 14 1.89 -4.42 -7.14
C ALA A 14 1.89 -4.28 -8.68
N TYR A 15 2.96 -3.70 -9.23
CA TYR A 15 3.10 -3.53 -10.68
C TYR A 15 3.11 -4.85 -11.45
N GLN A 16 3.77 -5.88 -10.91
CA GLN A 16 3.82 -7.21 -11.53
C GLN A 16 2.51 -8.00 -11.42
N SER A 17 1.58 -7.52 -10.59
CA SER A 17 0.32 -8.20 -10.30
C SER A 17 -0.89 -7.50 -10.92
N LEU A 18 -0.70 -6.40 -11.67
CA LEU A 18 -1.78 -5.67 -12.33
C LEU A 18 -2.60 -6.53 -13.31
N ASP A 19 -1.97 -7.54 -13.93
CA ASP A 19 -2.67 -8.45 -14.86
C ASP A 19 -3.33 -9.65 -14.14
N LYS A 20 -3.11 -9.81 -12.83
CA LYS A 20 -3.60 -10.95 -12.02
C LYS A 20 -4.80 -10.62 -11.16
N PHE A 21 -4.99 -9.33 -10.88
CA PHE A 21 -6.07 -8.83 -10.03
C PHE A 21 -6.81 -7.75 -10.78
N ASP A 22 -8.12 -7.77 -10.68
CA ASP A 22 -8.98 -6.74 -11.25
C ASP A 22 -8.78 -5.39 -10.53
N ALA A 23 -8.37 -5.42 -9.26
CA ALA A 23 -8.05 -4.24 -8.48
C ALA A 23 -6.80 -4.43 -7.60
N VAL A 24 -5.99 -3.38 -7.50
CA VAL A 24 -4.86 -3.29 -6.54
C VAL A 24 -5.03 -2.04 -5.70
N LEU A 25 -5.15 -2.22 -4.39
CA LEU A 25 -5.40 -1.15 -3.42
C LEU A 25 -4.19 -0.96 -2.52
N TRP A 26 -3.67 0.25 -2.45
CA TRP A 26 -2.54 0.60 -1.59
C TRP A 26 -3.02 1.38 -0.37
N MET A 27 -2.70 0.88 0.82
CA MET A 27 -3.16 1.39 2.11
C MET A 27 -1.96 1.83 2.95
N ALA A 28 -1.83 3.14 3.17
CA ALA A 28 -0.88 3.65 4.16
C ALA A 28 -1.37 3.26 5.56
N SER A 29 -0.53 2.53 6.31
CA SER A 29 -0.94 1.81 7.52
C SER A 29 -0.13 2.19 8.75
N ASP A 30 0.50 3.35 8.72
CA ASP A 30 1.34 3.92 9.78
C ASP A 30 0.60 4.00 11.13
N ASN A 31 -0.70 4.31 11.08
CA ASN A 31 -1.60 4.44 12.22
C ASN A 31 -3.07 4.47 11.74
N ALA A 32 -4.02 4.43 12.68
CA ALA A 32 -5.46 4.49 12.40
C ALA A 32 -5.89 5.69 11.53
N ILE A 33 -5.24 6.85 11.66
CA ILE A 33 -5.59 8.05 10.87
C ILE A 33 -5.20 7.83 9.40
N ALA A 34 -3.98 7.35 9.15
CA ALA A 34 -3.48 7.06 7.81
C ALA A 34 -4.32 5.99 7.09
N ILE A 35 -4.72 4.95 7.83
CA ILE A 35 -5.62 3.91 7.36
C ILE A 35 -6.98 4.52 6.97
N GLY A 36 -7.58 5.32 7.86
CA GLY A 36 -8.87 5.96 7.59
C GLY A 36 -8.84 6.92 6.40
N GLN A 37 -7.73 7.63 6.18
CA GLN A 37 -7.52 8.47 5.01
C GLN A 37 -7.35 7.66 3.72
N SER A 38 -6.60 6.57 3.78
CA SER A 38 -6.43 5.64 2.65
C SER A 38 -7.79 5.05 2.23
N PHE A 39 -8.63 4.66 3.19
CA PHE A 39 -9.98 4.17 2.90
C PHE A 39 -10.86 5.21 2.23
N ARG A 40 -10.86 6.44 2.72
CA ARG A 40 -11.61 7.52 2.06
C ARG A 40 -11.14 7.76 0.63
N THR A 41 -9.83 7.63 0.38
CA THR A 41 -9.25 7.78 -0.95
C THR A 41 -9.74 6.67 -1.89
N VAL A 42 -9.73 5.42 -1.42
CA VAL A 42 -10.25 4.27 -2.16
C VAL A 42 -11.75 4.42 -2.42
N ALA A 43 -12.54 4.72 -1.39
CA ALA A 43 -13.98 4.96 -1.53
C ALA A 43 -14.29 6.09 -2.53
N GLY A 44 -13.50 7.16 -2.52
CA GLY A 44 -13.62 8.26 -3.49
C GLY A 44 -13.31 7.83 -4.91
N GLY A 45 -12.26 7.04 -5.11
CA GLY A 45 -11.92 6.47 -6.43
C GLY A 45 -12.98 5.53 -6.99
N LEU A 46 -13.73 4.86 -6.10
CA LEU A 46 -14.84 3.96 -6.46
C LEU A 46 -16.20 4.68 -6.56
N GLY A 47 -16.26 5.97 -6.28
CA GLY A 47 -17.52 6.73 -6.28
C GLY A 47 -18.47 6.36 -5.14
N LEU A 48 -17.96 5.82 -4.03
CA LEU A 48 -18.73 5.35 -2.88
C LEU A 48 -18.88 6.41 -1.77
N LEU A 49 -18.33 7.62 -1.97
CA LEU A 49 -18.47 8.71 -1.00
C LEU A 49 -19.84 9.39 -1.15
N GLY A 50 -20.70 9.24 -0.15
CA GLY A 50 -21.92 10.05 0.05
C GLY A 50 -21.61 11.43 0.64
N THR A 51 -22.65 12.25 0.88
CA THR A 51 -22.52 13.60 1.46
C THR A 51 -22.09 13.54 2.93
N ASP A 52 -20.87 13.98 3.22
CA ASP A 52 -20.16 14.33 4.46
C ASP A 52 -20.43 13.60 5.81
N GLU A 53 -21.66 13.19 6.16
CA GLU A 53 -21.98 12.54 7.43
C GLU A 53 -21.86 10.99 7.39
N GLU A 54 -21.97 10.35 6.23
CA GLU A 54 -21.81 8.88 6.05
C GLU A 54 -20.34 8.42 5.98
N THR A 55 -19.40 9.36 5.95
CA THR A 55 -17.99 9.11 5.61
C THR A 55 -17.18 8.30 6.63
N LYS A 56 -17.72 8.08 7.84
CA LYS A 56 -17.08 7.20 8.84
C LYS A 56 -17.38 5.73 8.58
N ASP A 57 -18.52 5.41 8.00
CA ASP A 57 -18.93 4.03 7.68
C ASP A 57 -18.54 3.64 6.25
N ALA A 58 -18.40 4.63 5.36
CA ALA A 58 -17.96 4.45 3.97
C ALA A 58 -16.59 3.75 3.82
N ALA A 59 -15.72 3.85 4.83
CA ALA A 59 -14.40 3.22 4.82
C ALA A 59 -14.47 1.69 4.94
N GLY A 60 -15.30 1.16 5.84
CA GLY A 60 -15.53 -0.28 5.96
C GLY A 60 -16.37 -0.81 4.79
N ALA A 61 -17.41 -0.05 4.42
CA ALA A 61 -18.30 -0.41 3.32
C ALA A 61 -17.58 -0.51 1.96
N SER A 62 -16.54 0.30 1.71
CA SER A 62 -15.80 0.27 0.44
C SER A 62 -14.92 -0.97 0.28
N ILE A 63 -14.23 -1.42 1.34
CA ILE A 63 -13.57 -2.73 1.33
C ILE A 63 -14.60 -3.84 1.18
N GLU A 64 -15.67 -3.82 1.96
CA GLU A 64 -16.66 -4.90 1.92
C GLU A 64 -17.29 -5.00 0.53
N THR A 65 -17.62 -3.88 -0.10
CA THR A 65 -18.16 -3.85 -1.47
C THR A 65 -17.21 -4.49 -2.47
N LEU A 66 -15.91 -4.14 -2.41
CA LEU A 66 -14.91 -4.72 -3.31
C LEU A 66 -14.71 -6.20 -3.06
N THR A 67 -14.67 -6.59 -1.78
CA THR A 67 -14.32 -7.95 -1.36
C THR A 67 -15.50 -8.91 -1.33
N CYS A 68 -16.74 -8.42 -1.43
CA CYS A 68 -17.97 -9.20 -1.53
C CYS A 68 -18.44 -9.39 -2.99
N SER A 69 -17.77 -8.74 -3.95
CA SER A 69 -17.98 -8.97 -5.38
C SER A 69 -17.16 -10.16 -5.89
N ASP A 70 -17.47 -10.69 -7.07
CA ASP A 70 -16.68 -11.73 -7.78
C ASP A 70 -15.32 -11.20 -8.31
N THR A 71 -14.90 -10.02 -7.85
CA THR A 71 -13.71 -9.30 -8.31
C THR A 71 -12.49 -9.76 -7.51
N THR A 72 -11.41 -10.09 -8.22
CA THR A 72 -10.13 -10.43 -7.57
C THR A 72 -9.39 -9.16 -7.16
N CYS A 73 -9.10 -9.03 -5.87
CA CYS A 73 -8.50 -7.82 -5.31
C CYS A 73 -7.21 -8.12 -4.54
N LEU A 74 -6.17 -7.31 -4.75
CA LEU A 74 -4.96 -7.28 -3.94
C LEU A 74 -4.96 -6.02 -3.07
N ILE A 75 -4.93 -6.20 -1.75
CA ILE A 75 -4.83 -5.11 -0.78
C ILE A 75 -3.42 -5.11 -0.18
N ILE A 76 -2.72 -3.99 -0.28
CA ILE A 76 -1.37 -3.80 0.22
C ILE A 76 -1.41 -2.84 1.40
N PHE A 77 -1.13 -3.34 2.61
CA PHE A 77 -0.94 -2.52 3.80
C PHE A 77 0.54 -2.21 3.98
N ASP A 78 0.95 -0.99 3.64
CA ASP A 78 2.34 -0.54 3.79
C ASP A 78 2.55 0.21 5.12
N ASN A 79 3.71 -0.03 5.73
CA ASN A 79 4.07 0.48 7.06
C ASN A 79 3.10 0.07 8.19
N ALA A 80 2.53 -1.13 8.11
CA ALA A 80 1.55 -1.65 9.07
C ALA A 80 2.19 -2.11 10.38
N ASP A 81 2.67 -1.17 11.18
CA ASP A 81 3.41 -1.45 12.42
C ASP A 81 2.51 -1.52 13.67
N ASP A 82 1.23 -1.15 13.57
CA ASP A 82 0.26 -1.27 14.66
C ASP A 82 -0.81 -2.33 14.36
N LEU A 83 -0.74 -3.44 15.09
CA LEU A 83 -1.66 -4.56 14.97
C LEU A 83 -3.11 -4.16 15.29
N THR A 84 -3.33 -3.22 16.21
CA THR A 84 -4.69 -2.86 16.64
C THR A 84 -5.42 -2.07 15.56
N SER A 85 -4.76 -1.06 14.98
CA SER A 85 -5.28 -0.33 13.82
C SER A 85 -5.46 -1.26 12.61
N LEU A 86 -4.50 -2.15 12.34
CA LEU A 86 -4.58 -3.08 11.21
C LEU A 86 -5.76 -4.05 11.33
N LYS A 87 -6.01 -4.61 12.53
CA LYS A 87 -7.16 -5.51 12.76
C LYS A 87 -8.50 -4.83 12.52
N THR A 88 -8.61 -3.55 12.83
CA THR A 88 -9.84 -2.77 12.60
C THR A 88 -10.09 -2.54 11.11
N ALA A 89 -9.02 -2.51 10.32
CA ALA A 89 -9.04 -2.30 8.87
C ALA A 89 -9.08 -3.60 8.06
N TRP A 90 -8.99 -4.75 8.72
CA TRP A 90 -8.84 -6.03 8.04
C TRP A 90 -10.13 -6.41 7.32
N PRO A 91 -10.08 -6.79 6.03
CA PRO A 91 -11.27 -7.19 5.29
C PRO A 91 -11.89 -8.44 5.91
N GLY A 92 -13.20 -8.44 6.10
CA GLY A 92 -13.94 -9.61 6.61
C GLY A 92 -14.17 -10.71 5.58
N SER A 93 -13.95 -10.45 4.29
CA SER A 93 -14.24 -11.38 3.20
C SER A 93 -13.01 -12.17 2.72
N ILE A 94 -13.28 -13.37 2.21
CA ILE A 94 -12.32 -14.42 1.85
C ILE A 94 -11.70 -14.20 0.45
N SER A 95 -12.31 -13.35 -0.39
CA SER A 95 -11.90 -13.18 -1.81
C SER A 95 -10.75 -12.19 -2.04
N ALA A 96 -10.17 -11.61 -0.99
CA ALA A 96 -9.07 -10.65 -1.09
C ALA A 96 -7.70 -11.31 -0.85
N SER A 97 -6.74 -11.03 -1.73
CA SER A 97 -5.32 -11.27 -1.46
C SER A 97 -4.75 -10.09 -0.69
N ILE A 98 -3.97 -10.36 0.37
CA ILE A 98 -3.45 -9.31 1.24
C ILE A 98 -1.93 -9.41 1.33
N LEU A 99 -1.25 -8.29 1.11
CA LEU A 99 0.17 -8.13 1.33
C LEU A 99 0.39 -7.11 2.45
N VAL A 100 1.18 -7.48 3.45
CA VAL A 100 1.50 -6.60 4.58
C VAL A 100 3.00 -6.32 4.60
N ALA A 101 3.38 -5.05 4.49
CA ALA A 101 4.74 -4.59 4.71
C ALA A 101 4.82 -3.96 6.11
N THR A 102 5.48 -4.66 7.02
CA THR A 102 5.59 -4.27 8.43
C THR A 102 7.02 -4.45 8.95
N ARG A 103 7.41 -3.64 9.91
CA ARG A 103 8.65 -3.79 10.69
C ARG A 103 8.42 -4.59 11.96
N ASP A 104 7.17 -4.77 12.38
CA ASP A 104 6.78 -5.50 13.58
C ASP A 104 6.50 -6.98 13.24
N LEU A 105 7.30 -7.86 13.85
CA LEU A 105 7.16 -9.31 13.67
C LEU A 105 5.85 -9.84 14.30
N SER A 106 5.32 -9.17 15.32
CA SER A 106 4.06 -9.52 15.97
C SER A 106 2.89 -9.35 15.00
N VAL A 107 2.94 -8.31 14.16
CA VAL A 107 1.95 -8.10 13.08
C VAL A 107 2.04 -9.20 12.04
N ALA A 108 3.26 -9.52 11.59
CA ALA A 108 3.48 -10.56 10.58
C ALA A 108 2.96 -11.93 11.05
N THR A 109 3.18 -12.29 12.30
CA THR A 109 2.78 -13.62 12.83
C THR A 109 1.30 -13.71 13.21
N ALA A 110 0.67 -12.61 13.62
CA ALA A 110 -0.73 -12.62 14.06
C ALA A 110 -1.75 -12.50 12.92
N SER A 111 -1.38 -11.86 11.81
CA SER A 111 -2.32 -11.46 10.76
C SER A 111 -2.10 -12.15 9.41
N THR A 112 -1.03 -12.94 9.24
CA THR A 112 -0.71 -13.53 7.92
C THR A 112 -0.47 -15.04 8.01
N ALA A 113 -0.90 -15.76 6.95
CA ALA A 113 -0.66 -17.20 6.83
C ALA A 113 0.80 -17.53 6.48
N GLN A 114 1.50 -16.60 5.83
CA GLN A 114 2.91 -16.72 5.43
C GLN A 114 3.60 -15.37 5.59
N HIS A 115 4.85 -15.39 6.05
CA HIS A 115 5.68 -14.20 6.17
C HIS A 115 7.08 -14.47 5.59
N ILE A 116 7.66 -13.41 5.01
CA ILE A 116 9.02 -13.42 4.48
C ILE A 116 9.81 -12.35 5.21
N GLN A 117 10.89 -12.74 5.89
CA GLN A 117 11.79 -11.77 6.50
C GLN A 117 12.68 -11.15 5.43
N VAL A 118 12.52 -9.85 5.21
CA VAL A 118 13.40 -9.06 4.35
C VAL A 118 14.60 -8.59 5.15
N ASN A 119 15.77 -9.11 4.83
CA ASN A 119 17.03 -8.71 5.43
C ASN A 119 17.59 -7.46 4.72
N ALA A 120 18.46 -6.73 5.42
CA ALA A 120 19.26 -5.71 4.76
C ALA A 120 20.12 -6.36 3.67
N LEU A 121 20.32 -5.65 2.56
CA LEU A 121 21.26 -6.07 1.52
C LEU A 121 22.65 -6.25 2.14
N GLY A 122 23.34 -7.34 1.77
CA GLY A 122 24.74 -7.50 2.12
C GLY A 122 25.61 -6.45 1.44
N ASP A 123 26.85 -6.25 1.92
CA ASP A 123 27.74 -5.20 1.42
C ASP A 123 27.93 -5.24 -0.11
N ASP A 124 28.08 -6.44 -0.68
CA ASP A 124 28.23 -6.66 -2.12
C ASP A 124 26.96 -6.28 -2.91
N GLU A 125 25.80 -6.70 -2.41
CA GLU A 125 24.50 -6.41 -3.03
C GLU A 125 24.17 -4.93 -2.94
N GLY A 126 24.44 -4.32 -1.78
CA GLY A 126 24.30 -2.88 -1.54
C GLY A 126 25.19 -2.06 -2.46
N THR A 127 26.47 -2.45 -2.60
CA THR A 127 27.42 -1.78 -3.51
C THR A 127 26.99 -1.88 -4.96
N ARG A 128 26.51 -3.05 -5.40
CA ARG A 128 25.96 -3.22 -6.76
C ARG A 128 24.70 -2.39 -6.98
N CYS A 129 23.78 -2.36 -6.01
CA CYS A 129 22.56 -1.57 -6.10
C CYS A 129 22.89 -0.08 -6.20
N PHE A 130 23.76 0.42 -5.32
CA PHE A 130 24.23 1.80 -5.33
C PHE A 130 24.90 2.17 -6.66
N SER A 131 25.77 1.32 -7.18
CA SER A 131 26.44 1.54 -8.47
C SER A 131 25.45 1.63 -9.64
N ARG A 132 24.40 0.80 -9.64
CA ARG A 132 23.32 0.87 -10.64
C ARG A 132 22.50 2.14 -10.52
N LEU A 133 22.17 2.57 -9.30
CA LEU A 133 21.42 3.81 -9.05
C LEU A 133 22.20 5.05 -9.51
N LEU A 134 23.50 5.11 -9.23
CA LEU A 134 24.35 6.19 -9.73
C LEU A 134 24.44 6.17 -11.26
N THR A 135 24.55 4.99 -11.87
CA THR A 135 24.61 4.87 -13.33
C THR A 135 23.28 5.24 -14.00
N SER A 136 22.13 4.87 -13.42
CA SER A 136 20.82 5.21 -13.97
C SER A 136 20.50 6.70 -13.80
N ALA A 137 20.87 7.30 -12.66
CA ALA A 137 20.70 8.73 -12.39
C ALA A 137 21.53 9.61 -13.35
N LEU A 138 22.68 9.11 -13.82
CA LEU A 138 23.53 9.80 -14.79
C LEU A 138 23.03 9.64 -16.25
N HIS A 139 22.20 8.64 -16.55
CA HIS A 139 21.74 8.36 -17.92
C HIS A 139 20.30 8.80 -18.24
N HIS A 140 19.43 9.07 -17.26
CA HIS A 140 18.02 9.41 -17.51
C HIS A 140 17.52 10.70 -16.86
N ARG A 141 16.97 11.61 -17.69
CA ARG A 141 16.01 12.66 -17.29
C ARG A 141 14.74 12.02 -16.70
N PRO A 142 14.07 12.61 -15.70
CA PRO A 142 13.17 11.87 -14.82
C PRO A 142 11.93 11.36 -15.55
N ILE A 143 11.84 10.04 -15.71
CA ILE A 143 10.60 9.32 -15.97
C ILE A 143 10.00 9.00 -14.60
N PHE A 144 9.27 9.96 -14.04
CA PHE A 144 8.36 9.70 -12.92
C PHE A 144 7.01 10.31 -13.28
N ARG A 145 6.24 9.58 -14.10
CA ARG A 145 4.84 9.91 -14.39
C ARG A 145 3.98 8.74 -13.91
N MET A 146 3.85 8.65 -12.59
CA MET A 146 2.72 7.93 -11.99
C MET A 146 1.51 8.85 -12.12
N LEU A 147 0.41 8.34 -12.66
CA LEU A 147 -0.82 9.10 -12.91
C LEU A 147 -1.37 9.67 -11.60
N GLN A 148 -1.06 10.94 -11.32
CA GLN A 148 -1.88 11.78 -10.46
C GLN A 148 -3.09 12.25 -11.28
N THR A 149 -4.13 11.44 -11.27
CA THR A 149 -5.51 11.91 -11.52
C THR A 149 -6.20 11.75 -10.17
N SER A 150 -5.98 12.63 -9.19
CA SER A 150 -6.71 13.90 -9.06
C SER A 150 -6.02 14.79 -8.01
N ALA A 151 -5.13 15.69 -8.43
CA ALA A 151 -4.50 16.68 -7.54
C ALA A 151 -4.63 18.09 -8.15
N GLY A 152 -5.81 18.40 -8.68
CA GLY A 152 -6.13 19.72 -9.26
C GLY A 152 -6.83 20.69 -8.30
N ALA A 153 -7.12 20.31 -7.05
CA ALA A 153 -8.01 21.11 -6.19
C ALA A 153 -7.47 21.48 -4.80
N LEU A 154 -6.33 20.96 -4.34
CA LEU A 154 -5.80 21.30 -3.01
C LEU A 154 -4.31 21.60 -3.11
N GLY A 155 -3.99 22.89 -3.00
CA GLY A 155 -2.66 23.44 -3.21
C GLY A 155 -1.66 23.08 -2.11
N GLY A 156 -0.38 23.01 -2.51
CA GLY A 156 0.81 22.98 -1.66
C GLY A 156 0.95 21.70 -0.84
N TYR A 157 2.05 20.96 -0.86
CA TYR A 157 3.44 21.41 -0.83
C TYR A 157 4.40 20.30 -1.29
N PRO A 158 5.64 20.66 -1.66
CA PRO A 158 6.62 19.74 -2.19
C PRO A 158 7.34 18.97 -1.09
N TRP A 159 7.79 17.78 -1.46
CA TRP A 159 8.69 16.88 -0.75
C TRP A 159 9.84 17.63 -0.06
N ARG A 160 10.01 17.34 1.23
CA ARG A 160 11.26 17.53 1.95
C ARG A 160 11.61 16.27 2.70
#